data_AF-A0A2N0NPA4-F1
#
_entry.id   AF-A0A2N0NPA4-F1
#
_cell.length_a   1.000
_cell.length_b   1.000
_cell.length_c   1.000
_cell.angle_alpha   90.00
_cell.angle_beta   90.00
_cell.angle_gamma   90.00
#
_symmetry.space_group_name_H-M   'P 1'
#
loop_
_entity.id
_entity.type
_entity.pdbx_description
1 polymer ?
#
loop_
_entity_poly.entity_id
_entity_poly.type
_entity_poly.pdbx_seq_one_letter_code
_entity_poly.pdbx_strand_id
1 'polypeptide(L)'
;MLNKLMGSDYNFSKRPPTSPGIPDFTCHLVGSLILVIEAKRKHVLEDMGEQTFPEFYNTSKGKDVIQQIYNYMGGNELRYGILTTYDNHWFLCREHTKLWISKTLSLESESPPVLKAYAYLT
;
A
#
# COMPACT_ATOMS: atom_id res chain seq x y z
N MET A 1 -4.74 15.30 -5.52
CA MET A 1 -5.81 15.34 -4.50
C MET A 1 -5.24 15.05 -3.12
N LEU A 2 -4.54 13.93 -2.89
CA LEU A 2 -3.88 13.62 -1.61
C LEU A 2 -2.92 14.72 -1.09
N ASN A 3 -2.00 15.24 -1.93
CA ASN A 3 -1.12 16.36 -1.54
C ASN A 3 -1.89 17.63 -1.14
N LYS A 4 -3.10 17.84 -1.68
CA LYS A 4 -3.93 19.00 -1.30
C LYS A 4 -4.61 18.81 0.06
N LEU A 5 -4.79 17.57 0.49
CA LEU A 5 -5.54 17.21 1.70
C LEU A 5 -4.64 16.98 2.91
N MET A 6 -3.44 16.45 2.69
CA MET A 6 -2.53 16.00 3.76
C MET A 6 -1.61 17.12 4.31
N GLY A 7 -1.55 18.27 3.65
CA GLY A 7 -0.66 19.39 3.99
C GLY A 7 0.61 19.44 3.14
N SER A 8 1.31 20.57 3.17
CA SER A 8 2.50 20.83 2.33
C SER A 8 3.70 19.93 2.62
N ASP A 9 3.72 19.32 3.81
CA ASP A 9 4.84 18.50 4.26
C ASP A 9 4.82 17.11 3.62
N TYR A 10 3.66 16.68 3.11
CA TYR A 10 3.48 15.43 2.40
C TYR A 10 3.62 15.60 0.89
N ASN A 11 4.38 14.67 0.30
CA ASN A 11 4.56 14.60 -1.15
C ASN A 11 4.33 13.17 -1.65
N PHE A 12 3.10 12.90 -2.07
CA PHE A 12 2.73 11.73 -2.86
C PHE A 12 3.10 11.98 -4.32
N SER A 13 3.92 11.10 -4.89
CA SER A 13 4.44 11.23 -6.26
C SER A 13 4.82 9.88 -6.87
N LYS A 14 5.25 9.88 -8.14
CA LYS A 14 5.87 8.73 -8.80
C LYS A 14 7.40 8.74 -8.67
N ARG A 15 7.95 9.50 -7.72
CA ARG A 15 9.39 9.59 -7.51
C ARG A 15 9.90 8.20 -7.09
N PRO A 16 10.87 7.61 -7.78
CA PRO A 16 11.42 6.31 -7.39
C PRO A 16 12.22 6.45 -6.08
N PRO A 17 12.23 5.41 -5.23
CA PRO A 17 13.13 5.32 -4.10
C PRO A 17 14.60 5.16 -4.56
N THR A 18 15.53 5.29 -3.61
CA THR A 18 16.96 5.01 -3.86
C THR A 18 17.27 3.51 -3.86
N SER A 19 16.40 2.68 -3.30
CA SER A 19 16.53 1.22 -3.30
C SER A 19 16.25 0.62 -4.69
N PRO A 20 16.70 -0.61 -4.97
CA PRO A 20 16.26 -1.37 -6.14
C PRO A 20 14.75 -1.57 -6.19
N GLY A 21 14.19 -1.56 -7.39
CA GLY A 21 12.75 -1.67 -7.63
C GLY A 21 12.04 -0.31 -7.64
N ILE A 22 10.95 -0.22 -8.41
CA ILE A 22 10.19 1.02 -8.59
C ILE A 22 8.74 0.74 -8.16
N PRO A 23 8.30 1.17 -6.97
CA PRO A 23 6.89 1.18 -6.61
C PRO A 23 6.14 2.18 -7.49
N ASP A 24 4.86 1.95 -7.73
CA ASP A 24 4.04 2.84 -8.57
C ASP A 24 3.97 4.27 -8.01
N PHE A 25 3.86 4.39 -6.68
CA PHE A 25 3.91 5.68 -6.00
C PHE A 25 4.68 5.62 -4.68
N THR A 26 5.19 6.78 -4.29
CA THR A 26 5.88 7.02 -3.02
C THR A 26 5.26 8.20 -2.29
N CYS A 27 5.35 8.20 -0.97
CA CYS A 27 5.00 9.33 -0.13
C CYS A 27 6.21 9.75 0.71
N HIS A 28 6.56 11.03 0.61
CA HIS A 28 7.61 11.63 1.42
C HIS A 28 7.01 12.61 2.43
N LEU A 29 7.51 12.59 3.66
CA LEU A 29 7.24 13.59 4.69
C LEU A 29 8.52 14.37 4.95
N VAL A 30 8.51 15.67 4.71
CA VAL A 30 9.68 16.57 4.89
C VAL A 30 10.94 16.00 4.20
N GLY A 31 10.76 15.40 3.02
CA GLY A 31 11.84 14.81 2.22
C GLY A 31 12.21 13.37 2.55
N SER A 32 11.77 12.81 3.67
CA SER A 32 11.97 11.40 4.04
C SER A 32 10.89 10.52 3.44
N LEU A 33 11.27 9.42 2.78
CA LEU A 33 10.31 8.41 2.30
C LEU A 33 9.68 7.70 3.50
N ILE A 34 8.35 7.73 3.61
CA ILE A 34 7.62 7.13 4.74
C ILE A 34 6.71 5.98 4.33
N LEU A 35 6.35 5.90 3.05
CA LEU A 35 5.30 5.01 2.54
C LEU A 35 5.49 4.74 1.05
N VAL A 36 5.27 3.50 0.62
CA VAL A 36 5.14 3.09 -0.78
C VAL A 36 3.73 2.60 -1.09
N ILE A 37 3.26 2.87 -2.30
CA ILE A 37 1.97 2.40 -2.80
C ILE A 37 2.21 1.58 -4.06
N GLU A 38 1.73 0.34 -4.05
CA GLU A 38 1.73 -0.55 -5.21
C GLU A 38 0.31 -0.69 -5.73
N ALA A 39 0.11 -0.39 -7.01
CA ALA A 39 -1.17 -0.48 -7.68
C ALA A 39 -1.23 -1.73 -8.54
N LYS A 40 -2.26 -2.57 -8.33
CA LYS A 40 -2.54 -3.72 -9.18
C LYS A 40 -3.83 -3.50 -9.95
N ARG A 41 -3.88 -3.98 -11.18
CA ARG A 41 -5.14 -4.03 -11.93
C ARG A 41 -6.03 -5.07 -11.27
N LYS A 42 -7.34 -4.84 -11.26
CA LYS A 42 -8.32 -5.75 -10.64
C LYS A 42 -8.19 -7.19 -11.14
N HIS A 43 -7.89 -7.41 -12.43
CA HIS A 43 -7.69 -8.76 -12.98
C HIS A 43 -6.48 -9.49 -12.38
N VAL A 44 -5.46 -8.78 -11.90
CA VAL A 44 -4.34 -9.42 -11.18
C VAL A 44 -4.85 -10.11 -9.92
N LEU A 45 -5.98 -9.68 -9.36
CA LEU A 45 -6.62 -10.28 -8.20
C LEU A 45 -7.93 -11.00 -8.55
N GLU A 46 -8.21 -11.30 -9.83
CA GLU A 46 -9.50 -11.93 -10.22
C GLU A 46 -9.72 -13.32 -9.59
N ASP A 47 -8.64 -14.10 -9.47
CA ASP A 47 -8.67 -15.43 -8.85
C ASP A 47 -8.93 -15.40 -7.34
N MET A 48 -8.98 -14.22 -6.73
CA MET A 48 -9.40 -14.06 -5.33
C MET A 48 -10.87 -14.45 -5.15
N GLY A 49 -11.72 -14.25 -6.18
CA GLY A 49 -13.15 -14.49 -6.09
C GLY A 49 -13.78 -13.68 -4.94
N GLU A 50 -14.50 -14.36 -4.05
CA GLU A 50 -15.13 -13.75 -2.87
C GLU A 50 -14.23 -13.73 -1.63
N GLN A 51 -13.01 -14.28 -1.72
CA GLN A 51 -12.10 -14.35 -0.57
C GLN A 51 -11.65 -12.97 -0.13
N THR A 52 -11.37 -12.83 1.17
CA THR A 52 -10.65 -11.68 1.67
C THR A 52 -9.18 -11.78 1.25
N PHE A 53 -8.51 -10.64 1.08
CA PHE A 53 -7.09 -10.65 0.71
C PHE A 53 -6.20 -11.43 1.72
N PRO A 54 -6.43 -11.35 3.05
CA PRO A 54 -5.71 -12.19 4.02
C PRO A 54 -5.84 -13.71 3.78
N GLU A 55 -6.99 -14.18 3.28
CA GLU A 55 -7.16 -15.59 2.91
C GLU A 55 -6.44 -15.90 1.60
N PHE A 56 -6.62 -15.02 0.60
CA PHE A 56 -6.00 -15.12 -0.72
C PHE A 56 -4.46 -15.08 -0.68
N TYR A 57 -3.88 -14.39 0.30
CA TYR A 57 -2.44 -14.34 0.53
C TYR A 57 -1.82 -15.75 0.65
N ASN A 58 -2.57 -16.77 1.06
CA ASN A 58 -2.03 -18.12 1.17
C ASN A 58 -1.75 -18.79 -0.19
N THR A 59 -2.29 -18.25 -1.29
CA THR A 59 -2.04 -18.71 -2.67
C THR A 59 -0.66 -18.26 -3.19
N SER A 60 -0.13 -18.92 -4.23
CA SER A 60 1.13 -18.49 -4.87
C SER A 60 1.01 -17.07 -5.44
N LYS A 61 -0.09 -16.77 -6.13
CA LYS A 61 -0.37 -15.46 -6.72
C LYS A 61 -0.47 -14.36 -5.66
N GLY A 62 -1.16 -14.62 -4.55
CA GLY A 62 -1.25 -13.70 -3.42
C GLY A 62 0.11 -13.42 -2.79
N LYS A 63 0.96 -14.46 -2.65
CA LYS A 63 2.34 -14.32 -2.17
C LYS A 63 3.19 -13.46 -3.10
N ASP A 64 3.10 -13.64 -4.42
CA ASP A 64 3.89 -12.86 -5.38
C ASP A 64 3.54 -11.36 -5.32
N VAL A 65 2.25 -11.03 -5.24
CA VAL A 65 1.78 -9.65 -5.10
C VAL A 65 2.31 -9.01 -3.82
N ILE A 66 2.23 -9.73 -2.69
CA ILE A 66 2.72 -9.24 -1.40
C ILE A 66 4.24 -9.15 -1.36
N GLN A 67 4.95 -10.13 -1.93
CA GLN A 67 6.40 -10.17 -1.94
C GLN A 67 6.98 -8.93 -2.63
N GLN A 68 6.36 -8.47 -3.71
CA GLN A 68 6.81 -7.28 -4.42
C GLN A 68 6.79 -6.04 -3.52
N ILE A 69 5.64 -5.70 -2.92
CA ILE A 69 5.55 -4.53 -2.04
C ILE A 69 6.36 -4.72 -0.75
N TYR A 70 6.41 -5.94 -0.21
CA TYR A 70 7.24 -6.26 0.96
C TYR A 70 8.72 -6.02 0.70
N ASN A 71 9.22 -6.36 -0.50
CA ASN A 71 10.59 -6.09 -0.89
C ASN A 71 10.88 -4.59 -0.98
N TYR A 72 9.94 -3.80 -1.51
CA TYR A 72 10.09 -2.33 -1.54
C TYR A 72 10.11 -1.75 -0.13
N MET A 73 9.23 -2.23 0.75
CA MET A 73 9.21 -1.81 2.16
C MET A 73 10.51 -2.21 2.86
N GLY A 74 11.01 -3.42 2.65
CA GLY A 74 12.26 -3.91 3.24
C GLY A 74 13.49 -3.14 2.74
N GLY A 75 13.60 -2.96 1.42
CA GLY A 75 14.73 -2.27 0.78
C GLY A 75 14.81 -0.77 1.09
N ASN A 76 13.71 -0.17 1.54
CA ASN A 76 13.65 1.24 1.97
C ASN A 76 13.46 1.40 3.48
N GLU A 77 13.57 0.32 4.27
CA GLU A 77 13.39 0.33 5.72
C GLU A 77 12.03 0.90 6.19
N LEU A 78 10.99 0.75 5.37
CA LEU A 78 9.67 1.31 5.64
C LEU A 78 8.84 0.42 6.57
N ARG A 79 8.09 1.08 7.45
CA ARG A 79 7.09 0.45 8.32
C ARG A 79 5.74 0.28 7.62
N TYR A 80 5.37 1.20 6.72
CA TYR A 80 4.04 1.22 6.12
C TYR A 80 4.08 1.11 4.60
N GLY A 81 3.06 0.42 4.06
CA GLY A 81 2.84 0.27 2.63
C GLY A 81 1.36 0.17 2.31
N ILE A 82 0.98 0.43 1.06
CA ILE A 82 -0.41 0.29 0.61
C ILE A 82 -0.44 -0.51 -0.68
N LEU A 83 -1.23 -1.57 -0.69
CA LEU A 83 -1.63 -2.26 -1.91
C LEU A 83 -3.01 -1.74 -2.32
N THR A 84 -3.19 -1.43 -3.60
CA THR A 84 -4.48 -0.93 -4.08
C THR A 84 -4.84 -1.45 -5.47
N THR A 85 -6.15 -1.61 -5.72
CA THR A 85 -6.70 -1.73 -7.08
C THR A 85 -7.46 -0.48 -7.52
N TYR A 86 -7.24 0.64 -6.85
CA TYR A 86 -8.05 1.86 -6.86
C TYR A 86 -9.46 1.69 -6.25
N ASP A 87 -10.13 0.57 -6.53
CA ASP A 87 -11.44 0.25 -5.94
C ASP A 87 -11.33 -0.25 -4.49
N ASN A 88 -10.23 -0.95 -4.19
CA ASN A 88 -9.96 -1.55 -2.90
C ASN A 88 -8.55 -1.21 -2.44
N HIS A 89 -8.39 -1.11 -1.13
CA HIS A 89 -7.14 -0.74 -0.46
C HIS A 89 -6.85 -1.72 0.68
N TRP A 90 -5.57 -2.12 0.79
CA TRP A 90 -5.04 -2.89 1.90
C TRP A 90 -3.84 -2.15 2.47
N PHE A 91 -3.87 -1.90 3.77
CA PHE A 91 -2.82 -1.23 4.50
C PHE A 91 -1.89 -2.26 5.11
N LEU A 92 -0.60 -2.10 4.88
CA LEU A 92 0.43 -3.01 5.31
C LEU A 92 1.25 -2.35 6.43
N CYS A 93 1.50 -3.10 7.51
CA CYS A 93 2.43 -2.71 8.56
C CYS A 93 3.49 -3.79 8.71
N ARG A 94 4.75 -3.41 8.52
CA ARG A 94 5.91 -4.28 8.66
C ARG A 94 6.66 -3.96 9.94
N GLU A 95 6.90 -5.00 10.74
CA GLU A 95 7.74 -4.93 11.93
C GLU A 95 8.74 -6.09 11.88
N HIS A 96 10.00 -5.75 11.58
CA HIS A 96 11.06 -6.74 11.30
C HIS A 96 10.66 -7.72 10.19
N THR A 97 10.42 -8.99 10.53
CA THR A 97 10.02 -10.08 9.62
C THR A 97 8.51 -10.33 9.61
N LYS A 98 7.74 -9.60 10.43
CA LYS A 98 6.29 -9.72 10.51
C LYS A 98 5.62 -8.70 9.59
N LEU A 99 4.59 -9.15 8.88
CA LEU A 99 3.74 -8.32 8.05
C LEU A 99 2.29 -8.46 8.50
N TRP A 100 1.66 -7.33 8.79
CA TRP A 100 0.23 -7.22 9.08
C TRP A 100 -0.46 -6.58 7.88
N ILE A 101 -1.59 -7.15 7.47
CA ILE A 101 -2.41 -6.65 6.36
C ILE A 101 -3.80 -6.34 6.91
N SER A 102 -4.31 -5.14 6.64
CA SER A 102 -5.66 -4.77 7.05
C SER A 102 -6.72 -5.61 6.35
N LYS A 103 -7.95 -5.57 6.87
CA LYS A 103 -9.13 -5.94 6.09
C LYS A 103 -9.22 -5.05 4.83
N THR A 104 -9.91 -5.53 3.82
CA THR A 104 -10.21 -4.77 2.61
C THR A 104 -10.94 -3.48 2.97
N LEU A 105 -10.44 -2.35 2.50
CA LEU A 105 -11.14 -1.07 2.54
C LEU A 105 -11.56 -0.68 1.12
N SER A 106 -12.85 -0.68 0.85
CA SER A 106 -13.38 -0.22 -0.44
C SER A 106 -13.26 1.30 -0.56
N LEU A 107 -13.09 1.79 -1.79
CA LEU A 107 -13.16 3.19 -2.16
C LEU A 107 -14.44 3.86 -1.66
N GLU A 108 -15.55 3.11 -1.71
CA GLU A 108 -16.90 3.55 -1.29
C GLU A 108 -17.11 3.47 0.22
N SER A 109 -16.10 3.10 1.01
CA SER A 109 -16.24 3.04 2.46
C SER A 109 -16.50 4.44 3.03
N GLU A 110 -17.52 4.56 3.88
CA GLU A 110 -17.81 5.79 4.63
C GLU A 110 -17.21 5.80 6.04
N SER A 111 -16.74 4.64 6.54
CA SER A 111 -16.28 4.49 7.92
C SER A 111 -15.16 3.45 8.09
N PRO A 112 -13.87 3.86 8.06
CA PRO A 112 -13.40 5.19 7.68
C PRO A 112 -13.45 5.38 6.15
N PRO A 113 -13.60 6.62 5.65
CA PRO A 113 -13.28 6.93 4.26
C PRO A 113 -11.81 6.64 3.95
N VAL A 114 -11.52 6.17 2.74
CA VAL A 114 -10.14 5.86 2.30
C VAL A 114 -9.19 7.02 2.57
N LEU A 115 -9.61 8.25 2.25
CA LEU A 115 -8.79 9.45 2.49
C LEU A 115 -8.45 9.64 3.97
N LYS A 116 -9.38 9.34 4.89
CA LYS A 116 -9.09 9.39 6.33
C LYS A 116 -8.13 8.28 6.73
N ALA A 117 -8.29 7.07 6.20
CA ALA A 117 -7.39 5.95 6.49
C ALA A 117 -5.95 6.23 6.04
N TYR A 118 -5.76 6.82 4.85
CA TYR A 118 -4.44 7.25 4.37
C TYR A 118 -3.79 8.28 5.29
N ALA A 119 -4.58 9.11 5.97
CA ALA A 119 -4.07 10.12 6.89
C ALA A 119 -3.52 9.54 8.21
N TYR A 120 -3.87 8.31 8.57
CA TYR A 120 -3.42 7.66 9.82
C TYR A 120 -2.13 6.83 9.66
N LEU A 121 -1.55 6.76 8.46
CA LEU A 121 -0.30 6.00 8.21
C LEU A 121 0.97 6.82 8.47
N THR A 122 0.84 7.91 9.23
CA THR A 122 1.86 8.95 9.41
C THR A 122 2.35 8.99 10.84
#